data_AF-A0A9X1XN03-F1
#
_entry.id   AF-A0A9X1XN03-F1
#
_cell.length_a   1.000
_cell.length_b   1.000
_cell.length_c   1.000
_cell.angle_alpha   90.00
_cell.angle_beta   90.00
_cell.angle_gamma   90.00
#
_symmetry.space_group_name_H-M   'P 1'
#
loop_
_entity.id
_entity.type
_entity.pdbx_description
1 polymer ?
#
loop_
_entity_poly.entity_id
_entity_poly.type
_entity_poly.pdbx_seq_one_letter_code
_entity_poly.pdbx_strand_id
1 'polypeptide(L)'
;MKNCFVFLLLFLSGCAAKHMPYSAKLELSGEAAVKIIEQVVMEQPLNYRPEDIVVTDSYIGLSDGLKTSSHTMSNINEDSGMVLSSLKIEASDISSRYYFNSISALELFSKSDWYIVQMKNDENLVVKLFYTRSLSKAERLIDAISYMIISAKPFGS
;
A
#
# COMPACT_ATOMS: atom_id res chain seq x y z
N MET A 1 -25.27 28.79 -30.90
CA MET A 1 -24.75 28.30 -29.60
C MET A 1 -24.74 26.76 -29.58
N LYS A 2 -23.92 26.10 -30.41
CA LYS A 2 -23.94 24.62 -30.53
C LYS A 2 -22.56 23.95 -30.50
N ASN A 3 -21.47 24.74 -30.47
CA ASN A 3 -20.11 24.21 -30.62
C ASN A 3 -19.30 24.20 -29.30
N CYS A 4 -19.88 24.63 -28.17
CA CYS A 4 -19.17 24.70 -26.89
C CYS A 4 -19.23 23.39 -26.09
N PHE A 5 -20.16 22.48 -26.41
CA PHE A 5 -20.37 21.25 -25.64
C PHE A 5 -19.35 20.14 -25.94
N VAL A 6 -18.67 20.20 -27.09
CA VAL A 6 -17.70 19.17 -27.51
C VAL A 6 -16.34 19.34 -26.80
N PHE A 7 -15.98 20.57 -26.41
CA PHE A 7 -14.69 20.84 -25.74
C PHE A 7 -14.67 20.41 -24.26
N LEU A 8 -15.84 20.30 -23.62
CA LEU A 8 -15.95 19.89 -22.21
C LEU A 8 -15.73 18.39 -22.01
N LEU A 9 -15.98 17.57 -23.04
CA LEU A 9 -15.81 16.11 -22.99
C LEU A 9 -14.34 15.65 -23.09
N LEU A 10 -13.45 16.48 -23.63
CA LEU A 10 -12.02 16.12 -23.81
C LEU A 10 -11.18 16.29 -22.53
N PHE A 11 -11.65 17.02 -21.53
CA PHE A 11 -10.94 17.21 -20.25
C PHE A 11 -11.31 16.18 -19.17
N LEU A 12 -12.19 15.23 -19.48
CA LEU A 12 -12.63 14.16 -18.58
C LEU A 12 -11.79 12.88 -18.71
N SER A 13 -10.64 12.90 -19.38
CA SER A 13 -9.66 11.82 -19.25
C SER A 13 -9.04 11.88 -17.85
N GLY A 14 -9.80 11.41 -16.87
CA GLY A 14 -9.40 11.33 -15.48
C GLY A 14 -8.10 10.53 -15.35
N CYS A 15 -7.21 11.01 -14.50
CA CYS A 15 -5.96 10.35 -14.13
C CYS A 15 -6.27 9.07 -13.31
N ALA A 16 -6.83 8.07 -13.98
CA ALA A 16 -7.09 6.76 -13.41
C ALA A 16 -5.79 5.96 -13.33
N ALA A 17 -5.67 5.11 -12.29
CA ALA A 17 -4.58 4.17 -12.21
C ALA A 17 -4.71 3.17 -13.37
N LYS A 18 -3.66 3.03 -14.17
CA LYS A 18 -3.59 2.09 -15.30
C LYS A 18 -2.99 0.78 -14.82
N HIS A 19 -3.71 -0.32 -14.98
CA HIS A 19 -3.16 -1.66 -14.75
C HIS A 19 -2.01 -1.93 -15.73
N MET A 20 -0.90 -2.45 -15.20
CA MET A 20 0.30 -2.82 -15.95
C MET A 20 0.49 -4.34 -15.82
N PRO A 21 0.32 -5.11 -16.91
CA PRO A 21 0.55 -6.54 -16.85
C PRO A 21 2.02 -6.81 -16.56
N TYR A 22 2.29 -7.53 -15.49
CA TYR A 22 3.62 -7.99 -15.11
C TYR A 22 3.52 -9.40 -14.53
N SER A 23 4.44 -10.27 -14.92
CA SER A 23 4.54 -11.63 -14.41
C SER A 23 5.86 -11.80 -13.67
N ALA A 24 5.78 -12.33 -12.45
CA ALA A 24 6.94 -12.47 -11.57
C ALA A 24 8.05 -13.35 -12.17
N LYS A 25 9.29 -12.91 -12.00
CA LYS A 25 10.52 -13.66 -12.32
C LYS A 25 11.09 -14.24 -11.04
N LEU A 26 11.03 -15.57 -10.91
CA LEU A 26 11.40 -16.28 -9.68
C LEU A 26 12.91 -16.60 -9.58
N GLU A 27 13.75 -15.77 -10.19
CA GLU A 27 15.20 -15.94 -10.26
C GLU A 27 15.91 -15.25 -9.08
N LEU A 28 15.48 -15.56 -7.86
CA LEU A 28 16.05 -14.96 -6.64
C LEU A 28 16.13 -15.97 -5.49
N SER A 29 17.04 -15.72 -4.54
CA SER A 29 17.15 -16.50 -3.30
C SER A 29 16.19 -15.97 -2.24
N GLY A 30 15.81 -16.80 -1.26
CA GLY A 30 14.98 -16.35 -0.13
C GLY A 30 15.58 -15.17 0.64
N GLU A 31 16.90 -15.17 0.87
CA GLU A 31 17.58 -14.03 1.50
C GLU A 31 17.47 -12.74 0.65
N ALA A 32 17.59 -12.86 -0.67
CA ALA A 32 17.40 -11.72 -1.56
C ALA A 32 15.93 -11.24 -1.56
N ALA A 33 14.97 -12.15 -1.49
CA ALA A 33 13.54 -11.83 -1.40
C ALA A 33 13.26 -10.96 -0.16
N VAL A 34 13.72 -11.41 1.01
CA VAL A 34 13.57 -10.71 2.29
C VAL A 34 14.15 -9.30 2.19
N LYS A 35 15.40 -9.16 1.73
CA LYS A 35 16.08 -7.86 1.58
C LYS A 35 15.37 -6.92 0.62
N ILE A 36 14.86 -7.45 -0.50
CA ILE A 36 14.12 -6.65 -1.48
C ILE A 36 12.79 -6.16 -0.89
N ILE A 37 12.04 -7.03 -0.21
CA ILE A 37 10.78 -6.66 0.44
C ILE A 37 11.05 -5.57 1.48
N GLU A 38 12.01 -5.79 2.39
CA GLU A 38 12.39 -4.82 3.41
C GLU A 38 12.78 -3.47 2.80
N GLN A 39 13.71 -3.48 1.84
CA GLN A 39 14.20 -2.26 1.20
C GLN A 39 13.07 -1.49 0.51
N VAL A 40 12.28 -2.15 -0.34
CA VAL A 40 11.25 -1.44 -1.13
C VAL A 40 10.14 -0.92 -0.22
N VAL A 41 9.75 -1.68 0.83
CA VAL A 41 8.72 -1.25 1.78
C VAL A 41 9.20 -0.07 2.64
N MET A 42 10.46 -0.08 3.09
CA MET A 42 11.03 0.98 3.93
C MET A 42 11.48 2.21 3.15
N GLU A 43 11.64 2.13 1.83
CA GLU A 43 11.97 3.29 0.99
C GLU A 43 10.71 4.02 0.45
N GLN A 44 9.51 3.55 0.77
CA GLN A 44 8.25 4.22 0.42
C GLN A 44 8.19 5.66 0.96
N PRO A 45 7.31 6.53 0.41
CA PRO A 45 7.07 7.85 0.99
C PRO A 45 6.58 7.75 2.44
N LEU A 46 6.92 8.72 3.28
CA LEU A 46 6.64 8.68 4.73
C LEU A 46 5.18 8.35 5.07
N ASN A 47 4.22 8.84 4.28
CA ASN A 47 2.79 8.59 4.51
C ASN A 47 2.35 7.12 4.28
N TYR A 48 3.16 6.32 3.59
CA TYR A 48 2.88 4.92 3.23
C TYR A 48 3.93 3.95 3.80
N ARG A 49 5.03 4.48 4.32
CA ARG A 49 6.12 3.72 4.93
C ARG A 49 5.69 3.28 6.34
N PRO A 50 5.79 1.98 6.67
CA PRO A 50 5.60 1.55 8.05
C PRO A 50 6.74 2.06 8.94
N GLU A 51 6.54 2.10 10.24
CA GLU A 51 7.60 2.37 11.21
C GLU A 51 8.60 1.21 11.28
N ASP A 52 8.10 -0.02 11.19
CA ASP A 52 8.91 -1.23 11.22
C ASP A 52 8.32 -2.34 10.33
N ILE A 53 9.18 -3.26 9.90
CA ILE A 53 8.84 -4.40 9.06
C ILE A 53 9.56 -5.66 9.55
N VAL A 54 8.81 -6.76 9.60
CA VAL A 54 9.35 -8.11 9.82
C VAL A 54 8.95 -8.98 8.63
N VAL A 55 9.92 -9.58 7.96
CA VAL A 55 9.66 -10.57 6.91
C VAL A 55 10.14 -11.93 7.42
N THR A 56 9.24 -12.89 7.48
CA THR A 56 9.53 -14.28 7.88
C THR A 56 9.32 -15.21 6.68
N ASP A 57 9.47 -16.52 6.86
CA ASP A 57 9.11 -17.49 5.81
C ASP A 57 7.59 -17.63 5.61
N SER A 58 6.78 -17.09 6.51
CA SER A 58 5.32 -17.30 6.52
C SER A 58 4.50 -16.02 6.30
N TYR A 59 5.04 -14.86 6.66
CA TYR A 59 4.29 -13.60 6.56
C TYR A 59 5.20 -12.36 6.49
N ILE A 60 4.60 -11.26 6.01
CA ILE A 60 5.10 -9.89 6.16
C ILE A 60 4.33 -9.22 7.31
N GLY A 61 5.03 -8.83 8.37
CA GLY A 61 4.50 -8.06 9.50
C GLY A 61 4.87 -6.58 9.34
N LEU A 62 3.88 -5.69 9.44
CA LEU A 62 4.09 -4.25 9.37
C LEU A 62 3.60 -3.57 10.65
N SER A 63 4.39 -2.62 11.15
CA SER A 63 4.00 -1.72 12.23
C SER A 63 3.68 -0.36 11.62
N ASP A 64 2.40 0.01 11.50
CA ASP A 64 2.01 1.30 10.89
C ASP A 64 2.10 2.50 11.87
N GLY A 65 2.60 2.28 13.09
CA GLY A 65 2.91 3.35 14.03
C GLY A 65 1.72 4.04 14.69
N LEU A 66 2.02 5.11 15.43
CA LEU A 66 1.03 5.96 16.10
C LEU A 66 0.38 6.95 15.12
N LYS A 67 -0.76 6.61 14.53
CA LYS A 67 -1.56 7.58 13.75
C LYS A 67 -2.36 8.48 14.70
N THR A 68 -1.82 9.64 15.04
CA THR A 68 -2.56 10.67 15.77
C THR A 68 -3.38 11.51 14.79
N SER A 69 -4.71 11.44 14.88
CA SER A 69 -5.59 12.41 14.24
C SER A 69 -6.14 13.36 15.31
N SER A 70 -6.00 14.67 15.09
CA SER A 70 -6.59 15.70 15.94
C SER A 70 -7.66 16.43 15.16
N HIS A 71 -8.86 16.53 15.73
CA HIS A 71 -9.94 17.33 15.19
C HIS A 71 -10.23 18.44 16.20
N THR A 72 -9.92 19.68 15.81
CA THR A 72 -10.28 20.87 16.59
C THR A 72 -11.49 21.51 15.95
N MET A 73 -12.61 21.57 16.68
CA MET A 73 -13.77 22.36 16.28
C MET A 73 -13.87 23.57 17.20
N SER A 74 -13.72 24.76 16.61
CA SER A 74 -13.85 26.05 17.29
C SER A 74 -15.16 26.69 16.85
N ASN A 75 -16.09 26.93 17.78
CA ASN A 75 -17.29 27.71 17.53
C ASN A 75 -17.19 29.01 18.34
N ILE A 76 -16.98 30.14 17.65
CA ILE A 76 -16.87 31.45 18.28
C ILE A 76 -18.28 32.07 18.27
N ASN A 77 -19.03 31.87 19.34
CA ASN A 77 -20.22 32.69 19.62
C ASN A 77 -19.84 33.71 20.70
N GLU A 78 -20.20 34.98 20.47
CA GLU A 78 -19.71 36.18 21.16
C GLU A 78 -19.90 36.21 22.70
N ASP A 79 -20.54 35.21 23.31
CA ASP A 79 -20.88 35.22 24.74
C ASP A 79 -20.37 34.01 25.54
N SER A 80 -19.77 32.99 24.90
CA SER A 80 -19.08 31.87 25.58
C SER A 80 -18.27 31.05 24.57
N GLY A 81 -16.96 31.25 24.53
CA GLY A 81 -16.05 30.48 23.68
C GLY A 81 -15.88 29.06 24.20
N MET A 82 -16.51 28.08 23.54
CA MET A 82 -16.31 26.66 23.82
C MET A 82 -15.41 26.05 22.73
N VAL A 83 -14.21 25.61 23.12
CA VAL A 83 -13.29 24.87 22.25
C VAL A 83 -13.38 23.39 22.62
N LEU A 84 -13.82 22.55 21.68
CA LEU A 84 -13.83 21.09 21.85
C LEU A 84 -12.69 20.50 21.00
N SER A 85 -11.68 19.98 21.68
CA SER A 85 -10.56 19.27 21.08
C SER A 85 -10.69 17.78 21.36
N SER A 86 -10.71 16.96 20.31
CA SER A 86 -10.64 15.50 20.44
C SER A 86 -9.32 15.00 19.85
N LEU A 87 -8.59 14.23 20.65
CA LEU A 87 -7.33 13.58 20.27
C LEU A 87 -7.56 12.07 20.27
N LYS A 88 -7.46 11.44 19.09
CA LYS A 88 -7.46 9.98 18.97
C LYS A 88 -6.02 9.50 18.79
N ILE A 89 -5.53 8.75 19.77
CA ILE A 89 -4.20 8.12 19.76
C ILE A 89 -4.41 6.61 19.56
N GLU A 90 -4.03 6.08 18.40
CA GLU A 90 -4.00 4.63 18.15
C GLU A 90 -2.54 4.17 18.13
N ALA A 91 -2.09 3.51 19.22
CA ALA A 91 -0.78 2.86 19.29
C ALA A 91 -0.87 1.47 18.65
N SER A 92 0.08 1.12 17.79
CA SER A 92 0.11 -0.16 17.07
C SER A 92 1.46 -0.86 17.29
N ASP A 93 1.48 -1.87 18.17
CA ASP A 93 2.45 -2.98 18.10
C ASP A 93 2.05 -3.86 16.91
N ILE A 94 2.93 -4.08 15.91
CA ILE A 94 2.69 -4.83 14.65
C ILE A 94 1.20 -4.89 14.27
N SER A 95 0.66 -3.79 13.72
CA SER A 95 -0.77 -3.66 13.41
C SER A 95 -1.28 -4.71 12.44
N SER A 96 -0.42 -5.28 11.59
CA SER A 96 -0.87 -6.12 10.47
C SER A 96 0.13 -7.19 10.09
N ARG A 97 -0.37 -8.42 9.88
CA ARG A 97 0.38 -9.54 9.32
C ARG A 97 -0.29 -10.00 8.03
N TYR A 98 0.48 -10.08 6.97
CA TYR A 98 0.05 -10.57 5.66
C TYR A 98 0.72 -11.91 5.41
N TYR A 99 -0.03 -13.00 5.63
CA TYR A 99 0.47 -14.36 5.45
C TYR A 99 0.56 -14.70 3.97
N PHE A 100 1.70 -15.25 3.56
CA PHE A 100 1.98 -15.53 2.14
C PHE A 100 1.01 -16.55 1.54
N ASN A 101 0.56 -17.52 2.33
CA ASN A 101 -0.42 -18.52 1.92
C ASN A 101 -1.86 -17.98 1.79
N SER A 102 -2.12 -16.74 2.23
CA SER A 102 -3.39 -16.05 2.09
C SER A 102 -3.36 -14.98 1.00
N ILE A 103 -2.23 -14.78 0.31
CA ILE A 103 -2.13 -13.82 -0.81
C ILE A 103 -2.51 -14.52 -2.10
N SER A 104 -3.53 -14.01 -2.79
CA SER A 104 -4.00 -14.58 -4.06
C SER A 104 -3.38 -13.92 -5.29
N ALA A 105 -3.10 -12.61 -5.20
CA ALA A 105 -2.62 -11.85 -6.35
C ALA A 105 -1.78 -10.64 -5.94
N LEU A 106 -0.82 -10.32 -6.82
CA LEU A 106 -0.06 -9.07 -6.83
C LEU A 106 -0.27 -8.41 -8.19
N GLU A 107 -0.84 -7.21 -8.19
CA GLU A 107 -1.15 -6.48 -9.41
C GLU A 107 -0.35 -5.18 -9.45
N LEU A 108 0.20 -4.84 -10.62
CA LEU A 108 0.95 -3.61 -10.82
C LEU A 108 0.06 -2.55 -11.46
N PHE A 109 0.09 -1.34 -10.92
CA PHE A 109 -0.57 -0.19 -11.50
C PHE A 109 0.42 0.97 -11.66
N SER A 110 0.18 1.81 -12.67
CA SER A 110 0.82 3.11 -12.81
C SER A 110 -0.23 4.21 -12.66
N LYS A 111 0.06 5.22 -11.85
CA LYS A 111 -0.77 6.40 -11.68
C LYS A 111 0.12 7.63 -11.56
N SER A 112 0.05 8.51 -12.57
CA SER A 112 0.99 9.64 -12.69
C SER A 112 2.43 9.11 -12.62
N ASP A 113 3.24 9.58 -11.67
CA ASP A 113 4.64 9.17 -11.53
C ASP A 113 4.84 7.97 -10.60
N TRP A 114 3.76 7.39 -10.09
CA TRP A 114 3.82 6.30 -9.12
C TRP A 114 3.56 4.95 -9.79
N TYR A 115 4.31 3.96 -9.33
CA TYR A 115 4.03 2.55 -9.50
C TYR A 115 3.50 2.01 -8.18
N ILE A 116 2.37 1.31 -8.25
CA ILE A 116 1.61 0.83 -7.10
C ILE A 116 1.50 -0.69 -7.23
N VAL A 117 2.08 -1.42 -6.28
CA VAL A 117 1.88 -2.87 -6.16
C VAL A 117 0.69 -3.09 -5.24
N GLN A 118 -0.36 -3.68 -5.78
CA GLN A 118 -1.58 -4.00 -5.08
C GLN A 118 -1.57 -5.47 -4.66
N MET A 119 -1.66 -5.71 -3.35
CA MET A 119 -1.73 -7.05 -2.78
C MET A 119 -3.18 -7.41 -2.45
N LYS A 120 -3.63 -8.57 -2.93
CA LYS A 120 -4.96 -9.11 -2.66
C LYS A 120 -4.91 -10.41 -1.86
N ASN A 121 -5.88 -10.58 -0.95
CA ASN A 121 -6.05 -11.85 -0.25
C ASN A 121 -6.87 -12.86 -1.08
N ASP A 122 -7.02 -14.08 -0.58
CA ASP A 122 -7.88 -15.14 -1.11
C ASP A 122 -9.35 -14.76 -1.33
N GLU A 123 -9.87 -13.79 -0.57
CA GLU A 123 -11.19 -13.18 -0.79
C GLU A 123 -11.21 -12.12 -1.91
N ASN A 124 -10.09 -11.94 -2.64
CA ASN A 124 -9.89 -10.93 -3.69
C ASN A 124 -10.03 -9.48 -3.19
N LEU A 125 -9.89 -9.26 -1.88
CA LEU A 125 -9.86 -7.94 -1.25
C LEU A 125 -8.45 -7.37 -1.27
N VAL A 126 -8.36 -6.07 -1.48
CA VAL A 126 -7.09 -5.33 -1.45
C VAL A 126 -6.67 -5.13 0.00
N VAL A 127 -5.60 -5.78 0.42
CA VAL A 127 -5.14 -5.78 1.82
C VAL A 127 -3.94 -4.86 2.06
N LYS A 128 -3.12 -4.58 1.03
CA LYS A 128 -2.04 -3.59 1.11
C LYS A 128 -1.70 -3.02 -0.26
N LEU A 129 -1.24 -1.77 -0.26
CA LEU A 129 -0.69 -1.07 -1.42
C LEU A 129 0.74 -0.64 -1.09
N PHE A 130 1.67 -0.90 -2.01
CA PHE A 130 3.05 -0.43 -1.91
C PHE A 130 3.36 0.57 -3.01
N TYR A 131 4.00 1.68 -2.65
CA TYR A 131 4.21 2.83 -3.53
C TYR A 131 5.69 3.05 -3.82
N THR A 132 6.04 3.18 -5.10
CA THR A 132 7.40 3.56 -5.50
C THR A 132 7.38 4.41 -6.76
N ARG A 133 8.42 5.25 -6.92
CA ARG A 133 8.66 6.04 -8.14
C ARG A 133 9.41 5.23 -9.21
N SER A 134 9.86 4.02 -8.88
CA SER A 134 10.71 3.19 -9.73
C SER A 134 9.97 1.92 -10.16
N LEU A 135 9.76 1.75 -11.47
CA LEU A 135 9.17 0.55 -12.04
C LEU A 135 9.95 -0.70 -11.64
N SER A 136 11.28 -0.65 -11.74
CA SER A 136 12.13 -1.79 -11.41
C SER A 136 12.03 -2.20 -9.94
N LYS A 137 11.82 -1.26 -9.00
CA LYS A 137 11.55 -1.59 -7.59
C LYS A 137 10.17 -2.23 -7.41
N ALA A 138 9.16 -1.78 -8.14
CA ALA A 138 7.82 -2.36 -8.08
C ALA A 138 7.82 -3.80 -8.62
N GLU A 139 8.46 -4.03 -9.76
CA GLU A 139 8.64 -5.35 -10.37
C GLU A 139 9.42 -6.29 -9.44
N ARG A 140 10.56 -5.84 -8.89
CA ARG A 140 11.34 -6.62 -7.92
C ARG A 140 10.58 -6.96 -6.65
N LEU A 141 9.72 -6.05 -6.19
CA LEU A 141 8.87 -6.33 -5.04
C LEU A 141 7.86 -7.44 -5.36
N ILE A 142 7.26 -7.41 -6.56
CA ILE A 142 6.38 -8.50 -7.02
C ILE A 142 7.16 -9.82 -7.09
N ASP A 143 8.34 -9.82 -7.71
CA ASP A 143 9.20 -11.01 -7.80
C ASP A 143 9.48 -11.61 -6.41
N ALA A 144 9.90 -10.77 -5.47
CA ALA A 144 10.26 -11.17 -4.12
C ALA A 144 9.06 -11.71 -3.34
N ILE A 145 7.91 -11.03 -3.35
CA ILE A 145 6.72 -11.51 -2.64
C ILE A 145 6.19 -12.79 -3.30
N SER A 146 6.17 -12.87 -4.63
CA SER A 146 5.77 -14.09 -5.35
C SER A 146 6.66 -15.30 -5.02
N TYR A 147 7.98 -15.08 -4.88
CA TYR A 147 8.89 -16.12 -4.42
C TYR A 147 8.50 -16.63 -3.01
N MET A 148 8.19 -15.70 -2.09
CA MET A 148 7.78 -16.06 -0.74
C MET A 148 6.44 -16.80 -0.72
N ILE A 149 5.47 -16.40 -1.56
CA ILE A 149 4.18 -17.09 -1.74
C ILE A 149 4.38 -18.54 -2.16
N ILE A 150 5.23 -18.79 -3.16
CA ILE A 150 5.49 -20.15 -3.67
C ILE A 150 6.27 -20.99 -2.65
N SER A 151 7.12 -20.35 -1.86
CA SER A 151 7.94 -21.02 -0.84
C SER A 151 7.18 -21.31 0.46
N ALA A 152 6.06 -20.61 0.71
CA ALA A 152 5.30 -20.73 1.94
C ALA A 152 4.52 -22.07 2.00
N LYS A 153 4.52 -22.68 3.20
CA LYS A 153 3.76 -23.91 3.43
C LYS A 153 2.25 -23.62 3.52
N PRO A 154 1.40 -24.50 2.97
CA PRO A 154 -0.05 -24.41 3.17
C PRO A 154 -0.41 -24.71 4.63
N PHE A 155 -1.58 -24.26 5.07
CA PHE A 155 -2.09 -24.61 6.39
C PHE A 155 -2.22 -26.14 6.54
N GLY A 156 -1.62 -26.71 7.58
CA GLY A 156 -1.77 -28.13 7.93
C GLY A 156 -0.79 -29.12 7.27
N SER A 157 0.33 -28.64 6.74
CA SER A 157 1.43 -29.50 6.22
C SER A 157 2.38 -30.00 7.31
#